data_AF-A0A225CAB3-F1
#
_entry.id   AF-A0A225CAB3-F1
#
_cell.length_a   1.000
_cell.length_b   1.000
_cell.length_c   1.000
_cell.angle_alpha   90.00
_cell.angle_beta   90.00
_cell.angle_gamma   90.00
#
_symmetry.space_group_name_H-M   'P 1'
#
loop_
_entity.id
_entity.type
_entity.pdbx_description
1 polymer ?
#
loop_
_entity_poly.entity_id
_entity_poly.type
_entity_poly.pdbx_seq_one_letter_code
_entity_poly.pdbx_strand_id
1 'polypeptide(L)'
;MTPAGSPADRTPYEVLGVDPAAGTSALRAAYRRLVRATHPDTGGEAHLFHAVQRAWELVGDPDDRARYDRGQGRASSDDDPLHPDEAGYAPAPGSGARLGATVHGTAGALARAHYLERVAAWQGTAPGGDLGVDPWAPELVRRAPRDVRWLLAKALAEEATARAAASLGMGATVFHDVRPLAGAGKVDHVVLAPAGLFALSSEDWGQPVQLVRGELQPVDPDPDGALAPGDAPVAWLVGTARSLAASVGVRFAAAVVVVPDDALAQPRERVERGPHRGALVVRRSVLPLVLRDGVSEEGRLSVADPYAVRALLRERLTLLGPDAG
;
A
#
# COMPACT_ATOMS: atom_id res chain seq x y z
N MET A 1 -2.75 -11.74 -10.13
CA MET A 1 -3.97 -10.94 -10.31
C MET A 1 -4.99 -11.53 -9.35
N THR A 2 -5.17 -10.91 -8.19
CA THR A 2 -6.08 -11.38 -7.14
C THR A 2 -7.32 -10.51 -7.22
N PRO A 3 -8.48 -11.02 -7.68
CA PRO A 3 -9.73 -10.29 -7.67
C PRO A 3 -10.34 -10.44 -6.27
N ALA A 4 -9.95 -9.57 -5.33
CA ALA A 4 -10.63 -9.25 -4.06
C ALA A 4 -9.64 -8.62 -3.07
N GLY A 5 -9.86 -7.35 -2.69
CA GLY A 5 -9.26 -6.69 -1.51
C GLY A 5 -7.73 -6.60 -1.46
N SER A 6 -7.23 -5.85 -0.48
CA SER A 6 -5.83 -5.92 -0.07
C SER A 6 -5.56 -7.24 0.67
N PRO A 7 -4.37 -7.85 0.54
CA PRO A 7 -3.96 -8.94 1.44
C PRO A 7 -4.05 -8.57 2.92
N ALA A 8 -3.83 -7.29 3.26
CA ALA A 8 -3.89 -6.78 4.63
C ALA A 8 -5.32 -6.62 5.15
N ASP A 9 -6.34 -6.68 4.29
CA ASP A 9 -7.73 -6.53 4.71
C ASP A 9 -8.13 -7.58 5.74
N ARG A 10 -9.01 -7.19 6.66
CA ARG A 10 -9.55 -8.13 7.64
C ARG A 10 -10.30 -9.25 6.94
N THR A 11 -10.00 -10.51 7.30
CA THR A 11 -10.78 -11.64 6.78
C THR A 11 -12.18 -11.64 7.40
N PRO A 12 -13.19 -12.27 6.78
CA PRO A 12 -14.51 -12.43 7.38
C PRO A 12 -14.47 -13.07 8.76
N TYR A 13 -13.54 -14.01 8.98
CA TYR A 13 -13.35 -14.66 10.26
C TYR A 13 -12.82 -13.71 11.33
N GLU A 14 -11.88 -12.83 10.97
CA GLU A 14 -11.37 -11.79 11.86
C GLU A 14 -12.44 -10.74 12.18
N VAL A 15 -13.22 -10.31 11.18
CA VAL A 15 -14.35 -9.38 11.38
C VAL A 15 -15.40 -10.01 12.31
N LEU A 16 -15.66 -11.31 12.18
CA LEU A 16 -16.61 -12.04 13.02
C LEU A 16 -16.01 -12.45 14.37
N GLY A 17 -14.70 -12.30 14.57
CA GLY A 17 -13.98 -12.70 15.78
C GLY A 17 -14.08 -14.20 16.06
N VAL A 18 -13.92 -15.03 15.03
CA VAL A 18 -13.96 -16.50 15.14
C VAL A 18 -12.76 -17.14 14.44
N ASP A 19 -12.38 -18.32 14.92
CA ASP A 19 -11.36 -19.14 14.26
C ASP A 19 -11.85 -19.60 12.86
N PRO A 20 -11.02 -19.58 11.81
CA PRO A 20 -11.39 -20.10 10.49
C PRO A 20 -11.82 -21.57 10.47
N ALA A 21 -11.41 -22.39 11.45
CA ALA A 21 -11.84 -23.76 11.65
C ALA A 21 -13.12 -23.88 12.51
N ALA A 22 -13.71 -22.77 12.96
CA ALA A 22 -14.92 -22.80 13.77
C ALA A 22 -16.11 -23.42 13.03
N GLY A 23 -16.87 -24.25 13.73
CA GLY A 23 -18.08 -24.88 13.19
C GLY A 23 -19.19 -23.86 12.88
N THR A 24 -20.12 -24.24 12.01
CA THR A 24 -21.22 -23.37 11.53
C THR A 24 -22.08 -22.79 12.67
N SER A 25 -22.25 -23.51 13.77
CA SER A 25 -22.99 -23.04 14.94
C SER A 25 -22.30 -21.85 15.63
N ALA A 26 -20.98 -21.92 15.81
CA ALA A 26 -20.17 -20.85 16.39
C ALA A 26 -20.14 -19.62 15.48
N LEU A 27 -19.97 -19.83 14.17
CA LEU A 27 -20.00 -18.76 13.17
C LEU A 27 -21.34 -18.01 13.18
N ARG A 28 -22.47 -18.74 13.16
CA ARG A 28 -23.83 -18.16 13.27
C ARG A 28 -24.05 -17.41 14.59
N ALA A 29 -23.53 -17.95 15.69
CA ALA A 29 -23.66 -17.31 17.00
C ALA A 29 -22.89 -15.99 17.07
N ALA A 30 -21.66 -15.96 16.54
CA ALA A 30 -20.84 -14.77 16.47
C ALA A 30 -21.49 -13.68 15.62
N TYR A 31 -21.98 -14.03 14.42
CA TYR A 31 -22.71 -13.11 13.56
C TYR A 31 -23.91 -12.47 14.26
N ARG A 32 -24.81 -13.28 14.85
CA ARG A 32 -25.99 -12.75 15.56
C ARG A 32 -25.63 -11.82 16.72
N ARG A 33 -24.54 -12.12 17.43
CA ARG A 33 -24.03 -11.26 18.51
C ARG A 33 -23.56 -9.93 17.96
N LEU A 34 -22.75 -9.95 16.91
CA LEU A 34 -22.17 -8.74 16.31
C LEU A 34 -23.23 -7.86 15.65
N VAL A 35 -24.17 -8.43 14.90
CA VAL A 35 -25.29 -7.69 14.29
C VAL A 35 -26.05 -6.87 15.33
N ARG A 36 -26.31 -7.43 16.52
CA ARG A 36 -26.99 -6.69 17.60
C ARG A 36 -26.10 -5.62 18.24
N ALA A 37 -24.79 -5.87 18.32
CA ALA A 37 -23.86 -4.94 18.93
C ALA A 37 -23.55 -3.75 18.02
N THR A 38 -23.56 -3.95 16.70
CA THR A 38 -23.20 -2.92 15.71
C THR A 38 -24.42 -2.22 15.12
N HIS A 39 -25.65 -2.63 15.45
CA HIS A 39 -26.86 -2.05 14.85
C HIS A 39 -26.98 -0.55 15.18
N PRO A 40 -27.22 0.33 14.19
CA PRO A 40 -27.34 1.78 14.41
C PRO A 40 -28.50 2.14 15.34
N ASP A 41 -29.65 1.45 15.25
CA ASP A 41 -30.78 1.67 16.16
C ASP A 41 -30.47 1.38 17.65
N THR A 42 -29.41 0.62 17.94
CA THR A 42 -28.96 0.35 19.32
C THR A 42 -27.71 1.15 19.69
N GLY A 43 -27.37 2.18 18.92
CA GLY A 43 -26.20 3.02 19.15
C GLY A 43 -24.88 2.45 18.64
N GLY A 44 -24.93 1.45 17.74
CA GLY A 44 -23.76 0.93 17.05
C GLY A 44 -23.38 1.77 15.83
N GLU A 45 -22.15 1.59 15.36
CA GLU A 45 -21.63 2.32 14.20
C GLU A 45 -22.00 1.63 12.87
N ALA A 46 -22.57 2.38 11.93
CA ALA A 46 -23.10 1.84 10.68
C ALA A 46 -22.04 1.15 9.81
N HIS A 47 -20.80 1.66 9.79
CA HIS A 47 -19.72 1.03 9.02
C HIS A 47 -19.31 -0.33 9.60
N LEU A 48 -19.31 -0.48 10.92
CA LEU A 48 -19.06 -1.76 11.59
C LEU A 48 -20.19 -2.76 11.30
N PHE A 49 -21.44 -2.30 11.28
CA PHE A 49 -22.58 -3.13 10.88
C PHE A 49 -22.41 -3.64 9.45
N HIS A 50 -22.09 -2.77 8.49
CA HIS A 50 -21.86 -3.17 7.11
C HIS A 50 -20.67 -4.13 6.96
N ALA A 51 -19.59 -3.95 7.72
CA ALA A 51 -18.47 -4.89 7.73
C ALA A 51 -18.90 -6.30 8.18
N VAL A 52 -19.74 -6.39 9.23
CA VAL A 52 -20.29 -7.65 9.73
C VAL A 52 -21.20 -8.32 8.69
N GLN A 53 -22.03 -7.55 7.99
CA GLN A 53 -22.89 -8.09 6.92
C GLN A 53 -22.07 -8.65 5.76
N ARG A 54 -21.11 -7.87 5.23
CA ARG A 54 -20.22 -8.33 4.15
C ARG A 54 -19.42 -9.57 4.53
N ALA A 55 -18.94 -9.65 5.77
CA ALA A 55 -18.27 -10.85 6.27
C ALA A 55 -19.22 -12.06 6.25
N TRP A 56 -20.45 -11.89 6.72
CA TRP A 56 -21.45 -12.96 6.71
C TRP A 56 -21.84 -13.42 5.31
N GLU A 57 -21.94 -12.52 4.34
CA GLU A 57 -22.19 -12.86 2.93
C GLU A 57 -21.12 -13.78 2.34
N LEU A 58 -19.87 -13.66 2.80
CA LEU A 58 -18.74 -14.44 2.28
C LEU A 58 -18.61 -15.83 2.92
N VAL A 59 -18.96 -15.99 4.20
CA VAL A 59 -18.71 -17.24 4.94
C VAL A 59 -19.93 -17.84 5.64
N GLY A 60 -21.08 -17.18 5.59
CA GLY A 60 -22.28 -17.59 6.32
C GLY A 60 -22.99 -18.81 5.73
N ASP A 61 -22.90 -18.98 4.41
CA ASP A 61 -23.35 -20.16 3.68
C ASP A 61 -22.19 -21.17 3.49
N PRO A 62 -22.41 -22.49 3.63
CA PRO A 62 -21.35 -23.49 3.47
C PRO A 62 -20.65 -23.46 2.11
N ASP A 63 -21.37 -23.21 1.02
CA ASP A 63 -20.79 -23.21 -0.33
C ASP A 63 -19.97 -21.93 -0.57
N ASP A 64 -20.48 -20.78 -0.12
CA ASP A 64 -19.74 -19.51 -0.18
C ASP A 64 -18.49 -19.56 0.70
N ARG A 65 -18.59 -20.13 1.90
CA ARG A 65 -17.43 -20.38 2.78
C ARG A 65 -16.39 -21.26 2.10
N ALA A 66 -16.80 -22.36 1.47
CA ALA A 66 -15.88 -23.27 0.77
C ALA A 66 -15.23 -22.63 -0.46
N ARG A 67 -15.90 -21.69 -1.13
CA ARG A 67 -15.30 -20.87 -2.20
C ARG A 67 -14.28 -19.89 -1.62
N TYR A 68 -14.67 -19.16 -0.57
CA TYR A 68 -13.81 -18.21 0.13
C TYR A 68 -12.52 -18.90 0.64
N ASP A 69 -12.63 -20.06 1.26
CA ASP A 69 -11.49 -20.78 1.84
C ASP A 69 -10.53 -21.35 0.79
N ARG A 70 -11.02 -21.62 -0.43
CA ARG A 70 -10.20 -22.01 -1.58
C ARG A 70 -9.58 -20.82 -2.32
N GLY A 71 -9.72 -19.61 -1.79
CA GLY A 71 -9.21 -18.41 -2.44
C GLY A 71 -10.01 -17.99 -3.69
N GLN A 72 -11.17 -18.61 -3.93
CA GLN A 72 -12.04 -18.26 -5.05
C GLN A 72 -12.84 -17.02 -4.64
N GLY A 73 -12.46 -15.87 -5.21
CA GLY A 73 -13.25 -14.65 -5.06
C GLY A 73 -14.63 -14.84 -5.68
N ARG A 74 -15.68 -14.36 -5.02
CA ARG A 74 -16.96 -14.13 -5.68
C ARG A 74 -16.69 -12.97 -6.64
N ALA A 75 -16.78 -13.21 -7.95
CA ALA A 75 -16.80 -12.11 -8.91
C ALA A 75 -18.04 -11.27 -8.55
N SER A 76 -17.84 -10.17 -7.84
CA SER A 76 -18.84 -9.12 -7.70
C SER A 76 -19.02 -8.51 -9.09
N SER A 77 -19.89 -9.16 -9.87
CA SER A 77 -20.73 -8.44 -10.81
C SER A 77 -21.57 -7.49 -9.97
N ASP A 78 -21.63 -6.23 -10.38
CA ASP A 78 -22.42 -5.15 -9.78
C ASP A 78 -21.79 -4.48 -8.55
N ASP A 79 -20.79 -3.60 -8.77
CA ASP A 79 -20.81 -2.17 -8.39
C ASP A 79 -19.41 -1.52 -8.52
N ASP A 80 -18.74 -1.70 -9.67
CA ASP A 80 -17.57 -0.89 -10.05
C ASP A 80 -17.83 -0.17 -11.38
N PRO A 81 -18.09 1.15 -11.37
CA PRO A 81 -18.15 1.96 -12.59
C PRO A 81 -16.79 2.11 -13.30
N LEU A 82 -15.73 1.49 -12.78
CA LEU A 82 -14.39 1.39 -13.37
C LEU A 82 -14.03 -0.05 -13.73
N HIS A 83 -15.02 -0.89 -14.05
CA HIS A 83 -14.75 -2.10 -14.82
C HIS A 83 -13.97 -1.68 -16.09
N PRO A 84 -12.78 -2.24 -16.35
CA PRO A 84 -12.09 -2.03 -17.59
C PRO A 84 -12.84 -2.86 -18.65
N ASP A 85 -13.96 -2.32 -19.12
CA ASP A 85 -14.36 -2.55 -20.50
C ASP A 85 -13.13 -2.26 -21.34
N GLU A 86 -12.68 -3.27 -22.09
CA GLU A 86 -12.77 -3.31 -23.55
C GLU A 86 -12.49 -2.01 -24.35
N ALA A 87 -11.88 -1.00 -23.76
CA ALA A 87 -11.03 -0.06 -24.45
C ALA A 87 -9.69 -0.77 -24.62
N GLY A 88 -9.64 -1.63 -25.64
CA GLY A 88 -8.43 -2.23 -26.15
C GLY A 88 -7.35 -1.16 -26.36
N TYR A 89 -6.52 -0.96 -25.35
CA TYR A 89 -5.12 -0.66 -25.54
C TYR A 89 -4.34 -1.95 -25.28
N ALA A 90 -4.58 -2.93 -26.15
CA ALA A 90 -3.41 -3.64 -26.66
C ALA A 90 -2.49 -2.52 -27.22
N PRO A 91 -1.19 -2.45 -26.85
CA PRO A 91 -0.30 -1.61 -27.61
C PRO A 91 -0.44 -2.09 -29.05
N ALA A 92 -1.01 -1.25 -29.92
CA ALA A 92 -1.03 -1.52 -31.34
C ALA A 92 0.41 -1.89 -31.71
N PRO A 93 0.69 -3.07 -32.32
CA PRO A 93 1.99 -3.33 -32.89
C PRO A 93 2.15 -2.31 -34.03
N GLY A 94 2.80 -1.18 -33.73
CA GLY A 94 2.87 -0.03 -34.63
C GLY A 94 2.68 1.35 -34.01
N SER A 95 2.30 1.48 -32.74
CA SER A 95 2.38 2.78 -32.04
C SER A 95 3.83 3.00 -31.60
N GLY A 96 4.55 3.90 -32.29
CA GLY A 96 5.96 4.22 -32.06
C GLY A 96 6.36 4.28 -30.58
N ALA A 97 7.60 3.86 -30.29
CA ALA A 97 8.19 3.77 -28.96
C ALA A 97 7.87 5.00 -28.11
N ARG A 98 6.82 4.93 -27.29
CA ARG A 98 6.61 5.89 -26.21
C ARG A 98 7.75 5.66 -25.24
N LEU A 99 8.73 6.55 -25.28
CA LEU A 99 9.85 6.53 -24.34
C LEU A 99 9.27 6.57 -22.92
N GLY A 100 9.48 5.50 -22.17
CA GLY A 100 8.97 5.34 -20.80
C GLY A 100 9.74 6.19 -19.79
N ALA A 101 9.26 6.20 -18.55
CA ALA A 101 10.04 6.72 -17.43
C ALA A 101 11.37 5.96 -17.31
N THR A 102 12.42 6.64 -16.86
CA THR A 102 13.67 5.97 -16.50
C THR A 102 13.51 5.35 -15.12
N VAL A 103 13.69 4.04 -15.00
CA VAL A 103 13.47 3.29 -13.75
C VAL A 103 14.76 2.61 -13.29
N HIS A 104 15.04 2.69 -11.99
CA HIS A 104 16.17 2.05 -11.34
C HIS A 104 15.73 1.26 -10.11
N GLY A 105 16.25 0.04 -9.95
CA GLY A 105 15.82 -0.89 -8.89
C GLY A 105 14.52 -1.62 -9.24
N THR A 106 14.00 -2.39 -8.28
CA THR A 106 12.78 -3.18 -8.44
C THR A 106 11.82 -2.84 -7.31
N ALA A 107 10.68 -2.21 -7.63
CA ALA A 107 9.69 -1.84 -6.62
C ALA A 107 9.17 -3.05 -5.84
N GLY A 108 9.08 -2.94 -4.52
CA GLY A 108 8.55 -4.00 -3.66
C GLY A 108 9.47 -5.22 -3.50
N ALA A 109 10.69 -5.21 -4.04
CA ALA A 109 11.58 -6.37 -3.98
C ALA A 109 11.95 -6.71 -2.53
N LEU A 110 12.33 -5.71 -1.72
CA LEU A 110 12.65 -5.92 -0.31
C LEU A 110 11.43 -6.42 0.48
N ALA A 111 10.26 -5.83 0.24
CA ALA A 111 9.03 -6.25 0.92
C ALA A 111 8.62 -7.69 0.55
N ARG A 112 8.82 -8.12 -0.71
CA ARG A 112 8.63 -9.51 -1.13
C ARG A 112 9.62 -10.47 -0.49
N ALA A 113 10.89 -10.08 -0.37
CA ALA A 113 11.89 -10.90 0.30
C ALA A 113 11.51 -11.13 1.76
N HIS A 114 11.18 -10.06 2.50
CA HIS A 114 10.68 -10.17 3.87
C HIS A 114 9.39 -10.99 3.98
N TYR A 115 8.46 -10.84 3.03
CA TYR A 115 7.26 -11.68 2.98
C TYR A 115 7.62 -13.16 2.90
N LEU A 116 8.50 -13.56 1.97
CA LEU A 116 8.91 -14.95 1.79
C LEU A 116 9.62 -15.51 3.02
N GLU A 117 10.50 -14.73 3.65
CA GLU A 117 11.16 -15.11 4.91
C GLU A 117 10.14 -15.34 6.03
N ARG A 118 9.17 -14.43 6.17
CA ARG A 118 8.13 -14.53 7.20
C ARG A 118 7.18 -15.69 6.94
N VAL A 119 6.83 -15.97 5.68
CA VAL A 119 6.06 -17.16 5.29
C VAL A 119 6.84 -18.44 5.60
N ALA A 120 8.13 -18.52 5.25
CA ALA A 120 8.96 -19.68 5.57
C ALA A 120 9.02 -19.93 7.07
N ALA A 121 9.30 -18.90 7.87
CA ALA A 121 9.32 -19.00 9.32
C ALA A 121 7.96 -19.44 9.89
N TRP A 122 6.85 -18.90 9.38
CA TRP A 122 5.50 -19.29 9.78
C TRP A 122 5.19 -20.75 9.46
N GLN A 123 5.65 -21.25 8.31
CA GLN A 123 5.49 -22.64 7.88
C GLN A 123 6.50 -23.61 8.53
N GLY A 124 7.41 -23.11 9.36
CA GLY A 124 8.46 -23.93 10.00
C GLY A 124 9.57 -24.37 9.03
N THR A 125 9.70 -23.69 7.89
CA THR A 125 10.73 -23.95 6.86
C THR A 125 11.91 -22.99 7.05
N ALA A 126 13.13 -23.46 6.76
CA ALA A 126 14.31 -22.60 6.78
C ALA A 126 14.22 -21.51 5.69
N PRO A 127 14.82 -20.32 5.90
CA PRO A 127 14.88 -19.28 4.86
C PRO A 127 15.47 -19.81 3.55
N GLY A 128 14.79 -19.54 2.42
CA GLY A 128 15.20 -20.03 1.10
C GLY A 128 14.97 -21.52 0.84
N GLY A 129 14.39 -22.26 1.79
CA GLY A 129 13.97 -23.64 1.61
C GLY A 129 12.70 -23.77 0.75
N ASP A 130 12.47 -24.97 0.20
CA ASP A 130 11.22 -25.28 -0.50
C ASP A 130 10.04 -25.28 0.49
N LEU A 131 9.06 -24.41 0.26
CA LEU A 131 7.85 -24.31 1.07
C LEU A 131 6.89 -25.49 0.84
N GLY A 132 7.02 -26.21 -0.28
CA GLY A 132 6.07 -27.25 -0.70
C GLY A 132 4.67 -26.72 -1.04
N VAL A 133 4.48 -25.41 -1.00
CA VAL A 133 3.24 -24.68 -1.34
C VAL A 133 3.61 -23.39 -2.05
N ASP A 134 2.74 -22.90 -2.94
CA ASP A 134 2.93 -21.59 -3.56
C ASP A 134 2.75 -20.48 -2.50
N PRO A 135 3.80 -19.68 -2.19
CA PRO A 135 3.70 -18.61 -1.20
C PRO A 135 2.71 -17.51 -1.59
N TRP A 136 2.31 -17.42 -2.86
CA TRP A 136 1.38 -16.40 -3.36
C TRP A 136 -0.06 -16.91 -3.47
N ALA A 137 -0.30 -18.18 -3.15
CA ALA A 137 -1.60 -18.80 -3.25
C ALA A 137 -2.62 -18.04 -2.35
N PRO A 138 -3.77 -17.56 -2.90
CA PRO A 138 -4.71 -16.74 -2.14
C PRO A 138 -5.21 -17.40 -0.84
N GLU A 139 -5.38 -18.71 -0.84
CA GLU A 139 -5.75 -19.52 0.32
C GLU A 139 -4.67 -19.51 1.42
N LEU A 140 -3.39 -19.55 1.04
CA LEU A 140 -2.27 -19.47 1.99
C LEU A 140 -2.18 -18.06 2.56
N VAL A 141 -2.22 -17.05 1.67
CA VAL A 141 -2.18 -15.63 2.04
C VAL A 141 -3.28 -15.33 3.05
N ARG A 142 -4.53 -15.74 2.82
CA ARG A 142 -5.67 -15.47 3.73
C ARG A 142 -5.49 -16.07 5.13
N ARG A 143 -4.77 -17.19 5.25
CA ARG A 143 -4.53 -17.88 6.53
C ARG A 143 -3.29 -17.36 7.25
N ALA A 144 -2.43 -16.62 6.56
CA ALA A 144 -1.22 -16.10 7.14
C ALA A 144 -1.54 -15.08 8.25
N PRO A 145 -0.69 -14.99 9.29
CA PRO A 145 -0.78 -13.93 10.29
C PRO A 145 -0.80 -12.53 9.66
N ARG A 146 -1.46 -11.58 10.31
CA ARG A 146 -1.70 -10.23 9.75
C ARG A 146 -0.44 -9.47 9.38
N ASP A 147 0.60 -9.57 10.19
CA ASP A 147 1.91 -8.96 9.93
C ASP A 147 2.55 -9.53 8.65
N VAL A 148 2.39 -10.83 8.39
CA VAL A 148 2.84 -11.48 7.16
C VAL A 148 2.03 -11.01 5.96
N ARG A 149 0.70 -10.94 6.08
CA ARG A 149 -0.17 -10.43 5.00
C ARG A 149 0.11 -8.97 4.67
N TRP A 150 0.41 -8.16 5.68
CA TRP A 150 0.81 -6.77 5.50
C TRP A 150 2.09 -6.63 4.68
N LEU A 151 3.09 -7.49 4.82
CA LEU A 151 4.30 -7.44 3.99
C LEU A 151 3.99 -7.66 2.51
N LEU A 152 3.05 -8.55 2.18
CA LEU A 152 2.58 -8.70 0.81
C LEU A 152 1.82 -7.47 0.33
N ALA A 153 0.94 -6.91 1.16
CA ALA A 153 0.22 -5.67 0.85
C ALA A 153 1.18 -4.50 0.61
N LYS A 154 2.22 -4.36 1.44
CA LYS A 154 3.33 -3.41 1.30
C LYS A 154 4.03 -3.56 -0.05
N ALA A 155 4.42 -4.79 -0.42
CA ALA A 155 5.05 -5.04 -1.71
C ALA A 155 4.14 -4.64 -2.89
N LEU A 156 2.85 -5.02 -2.84
CA LEU A 156 1.89 -4.67 -3.89
C LEU A 156 1.61 -3.16 -3.95
N ALA A 157 1.59 -2.49 -2.80
CA ALA A 157 1.44 -1.05 -2.71
C ALA A 157 2.63 -0.33 -3.39
N GLU A 158 3.86 -0.75 -3.11
CA GLU A 158 5.07 -0.24 -3.77
C GLU A 158 5.05 -0.45 -5.28
N GLU A 159 4.69 -1.64 -5.76
CA GLU A 159 4.55 -1.92 -7.18
C GLU A 159 3.48 -1.06 -7.85
N ALA A 160 2.34 -0.84 -7.17
CA ALA A 160 1.26 -0.02 -7.68
C ALA A 160 1.64 1.46 -7.74
N THR A 161 2.34 1.97 -6.72
CA THR A 161 2.90 3.33 -6.69
C THR A 161 3.95 3.52 -7.78
N ALA A 162 4.81 2.54 -8.01
CA ALA A 162 5.80 2.55 -9.09
C ALA A 162 5.13 2.66 -10.47
N ARG A 163 4.07 1.88 -10.72
CA ARG A 163 3.27 1.99 -11.96
C ARG A 163 2.63 3.38 -12.11
N ALA A 164 2.06 3.92 -11.04
CA ALA A 164 1.48 5.26 -11.04
C ALA A 164 2.54 6.33 -11.35
N ALA A 165 3.70 6.30 -10.71
CA ALA A 165 4.79 7.25 -10.98
C ALA A 165 5.35 7.11 -12.41
N ALA A 166 5.50 5.88 -12.92
CA ALA A 166 6.01 5.62 -14.26
C ALA A 166 5.04 6.09 -15.38
N SER A 167 3.75 6.26 -15.08
CA SER A 167 2.75 6.78 -16.03
C SER A 167 3.04 8.19 -16.55
N LEU A 168 3.92 8.93 -15.87
CA LEU A 168 4.43 10.24 -16.31
C LEU A 168 5.30 10.18 -17.58
N GLY A 169 5.72 8.98 -18.01
CA GLY A 169 6.60 8.79 -19.16
C GLY A 169 7.98 9.43 -18.96
N MET A 170 8.58 9.94 -20.04
CA MET A 170 9.92 10.55 -20.05
C MET A 170 10.17 11.65 -19.00
N GLY A 171 9.10 12.27 -18.49
CA GLY A 171 9.17 13.31 -17.47
C GLY A 171 9.61 12.80 -16.11
N ALA A 172 9.59 11.48 -15.88
CA ALA A 172 9.94 10.88 -14.61
C ALA A 172 11.24 10.05 -14.66
N THR A 173 12.02 10.18 -13.58
CA THR A 173 13.08 9.23 -13.23
C THR A 173 12.77 8.69 -11.84
N VAL A 174 12.67 7.36 -11.72
CA VAL A 174 12.22 6.68 -10.51
C VAL A 174 13.32 5.76 -10.01
N PHE A 175 13.61 5.83 -8.72
CA PHE A 175 14.54 4.95 -8.01
C PHE A 175 13.76 4.21 -6.93
N HIS A 176 13.84 2.88 -6.92
CA HIS A 176 13.15 2.02 -5.96
C HIS A 176 14.09 1.53 -4.86
N ASP A 177 13.52 1.27 -3.68
CA ASP A 177 14.21 0.71 -2.51
C ASP A 177 15.50 1.48 -2.15
N VAL A 178 15.36 2.79 -1.94
CA VAL A 178 16.49 3.71 -1.77
C VAL A 178 16.90 3.82 -0.31
N ARG A 179 18.15 3.47 0.02
CA ARG A 179 18.69 3.60 1.38
C ARG A 179 19.39 4.95 1.58
N PRO A 180 19.14 5.69 2.68
CA PRO A 180 19.94 6.86 3.04
C PRO A 180 21.37 6.48 3.42
N LEU A 181 22.35 7.38 3.23
CA LEU A 181 23.75 7.09 3.60
C LEU A 181 23.95 6.92 5.11
N ALA A 182 23.11 7.56 5.92
CA ALA A 182 23.13 7.47 7.37
C ALA A 182 21.70 7.30 7.91
N GLY A 183 21.58 6.49 8.97
CA GLY A 183 20.29 6.08 9.53
C GLY A 183 19.85 4.68 9.06
N ALA A 184 18.80 4.17 9.67
CA ALA A 184 18.19 2.88 9.32
C ALA A 184 17.00 3.06 8.36
N GLY A 185 16.64 1.99 7.65
CA GLY A 185 15.46 1.95 6.78
C GLY A 185 15.73 2.31 5.32
N LYS A 186 14.64 2.50 4.57
CA LYS A 186 14.65 2.85 3.14
C LYS A 186 13.59 3.90 2.83
N VAL A 187 13.64 4.54 1.67
CA VAL A 187 12.48 5.17 1.04
C VAL A 187 12.07 4.26 -0.09
N ASP A 188 10.78 3.95 -0.20
CA ASP A 188 10.28 3.01 -1.20
C ASP A 188 10.57 3.52 -2.60
N HIS A 189 10.29 4.80 -2.85
CA HIS A 189 10.60 5.45 -4.12
C HIS A 189 11.16 6.86 -3.96
N VAL A 190 12.23 7.16 -4.69
CA VAL A 190 12.65 8.54 -4.97
C VAL A 190 12.26 8.86 -6.41
N VAL A 191 11.46 9.91 -6.60
CA VAL A 191 10.91 10.27 -7.91
C VAL A 191 11.34 11.69 -8.27
N LEU A 192 12.14 11.81 -9.32
CA LEU A 192 12.36 13.10 -9.99
C LEU A 192 11.28 13.26 -11.06
N ALA A 193 10.34 14.17 -10.82
CA ALA A 193 9.19 14.45 -11.68
C ALA A 193 9.18 15.94 -12.11
N PRO A 194 8.29 16.36 -13.02
CA PRO A 194 8.22 17.75 -13.48
C PRO A 194 8.03 18.77 -12.35
N ALA A 195 7.33 18.41 -11.27
CA ALA A 195 7.11 19.30 -10.14
C ALA A 195 8.22 19.31 -9.09
N GLY A 196 9.26 18.47 -9.25
CA GLY A 196 10.40 18.41 -8.34
C GLY A 196 10.83 16.99 -7.96
N LEU A 197 11.62 16.89 -6.90
CA LEU A 197 12.11 15.63 -6.35
C LEU A 197 11.25 15.19 -5.16
N PHE A 198 10.75 13.96 -5.16
CA PHE A 198 9.83 13.43 -4.15
C PHE A 198 10.40 12.18 -3.48
N ALA A 199 10.12 12.03 -2.19
CA ALA A 199 10.35 10.80 -1.43
C ALA A 199 8.99 10.19 -1.14
N LEU A 200 8.78 8.95 -1.55
CA LEU A 200 7.50 8.26 -1.42
C LEU A 200 7.65 7.06 -0.48
N SER A 201 6.70 6.89 0.43
CA SER A 201 6.42 5.62 1.10
C SER A 201 5.05 5.13 0.64
N SER A 202 4.94 3.84 0.32
CA SER A 202 3.71 3.21 -0.17
C SER A 202 3.15 2.33 0.92
N GLU A 203 1.99 2.66 1.47
CA GLU A 203 1.45 1.97 2.63
C GLU A 203 0.05 1.41 2.35
N ASP A 204 -0.18 0.19 2.82
CA ASP A 204 -1.48 -0.46 2.77
C ASP A 204 -1.67 -1.27 4.06
N TRP A 205 -2.44 -0.71 4.99
CA TRP A 205 -2.73 -1.32 6.28
C TRP A 205 -4.04 -2.12 6.30
N GLY A 206 -4.71 -2.29 5.15
CA GLY A 206 -5.99 -3.01 5.06
C GLY A 206 -7.16 -2.34 5.79
N GLN A 207 -7.05 -1.03 6.05
CA GLN A 207 -8.08 -0.23 6.72
C GLN A 207 -7.98 1.27 6.40
N PRO A 208 -9.08 2.03 6.54
CA PRO A 208 -9.04 3.48 6.44
C PRO A 208 -8.16 4.13 7.51
N VAL A 209 -7.46 5.18 7.10
CA VAL A 209 -6.59 6.01 7.95
C VAL A 209 -6.96 7.49 7.82
N GLN A 210 -6.55 8.25 8.83
CA GLN A 210 -6.77 9.68 8.92
C GLN A 210 -5.52 10.40 9.44
N LEU A 211 -5.31 11.63 9.00
CA LEU A 211 -4.21 12.47 9.47
C LEU A 211 -4.61 13.18 10.78
N VAL A 212 -4.03 12.76 11.90
CA VAL A 212 -4.27 13.33 13.23
C VAL A 212 -2.99 13.96 13.75
N ARG A 213 -3.01 15.28 13.96
CA ARG A 213 -1.85 16.05 14.48
C ARG A 213 -0.55 15.85 13.68
N GLY A 214 -0.67 15.58 12.38
CA GLY A 214 0.46 15.40 11.47
C GLY A 214 0.97 13.96 11.35
N GLU A 215 0.31 12.99 11.97
CA GLU A 215 0.60 11.56 11.81
C GLU A 215 -0.62 10.77 11.35
N LEU A 216 -0.37 9.61 10.74
CA LEU A 216 -1.43 8.70 10.31
C LEU A 216 -1.89 7.81 11.45
N GLN A 217 -3.21 7.69 11.58
CA GLN A 217 -3.86 6.81 12.55
C GLN A 217 -4.98 6.04 11.86
N PRO A 218 -5.26 4.79 12.28
CA PRO A 218 -6.48 4.11 11.87
C PRO A 218 -7.72 4.95 12.20
N VAL A 219 -8.73 4.92 11.31
CA VAL A 219 -10.04 5.52 11.62
C VAL A 219 -10.70 4.72 12.75
N ASP A 220 -10.67 3.40 12.64
CA ASP A 220 -11.09 2.47 13.68
C ASP A 220 -9.86 1.81 14.31
N PRO A 221 -9.73 1.78 15.65
CA PRO A 221 -8.65 1.05 16.29
C PRO A 221 -8.66 -0.44 15.93
N ASP A 222 -7.51 -0.95 15.50
CA ASP A 222 -7.29 -2.38 15.25
C ASP A 222 -6.06 -2.85 16.04
N PRO A 223 -6.23 -3.52 17.19
CA PRO A 223 -5.11 -3.94 18.04
C PRO A 223 -4.20 -4.96 17.36
N ASP A 224 -4.72 -5.71 16.40
CA ASP A 224 -4.00 -6.71 15.62
C ASP A 224 -3.58 -6.18 14.24
N GLY A 225 -3.83 -4.90 13.96
CA GLY A 225 -3.51 -4.23 12.70
C GLY A 225 -2.02 -3.91 12.58
N ALA A 226 -1.56 -3.70 11.35
CA ALA A 226 -0.15 -3.39 11.07
C ALA A 226 0.25 -1.93 11.38
N LEU A 227 -0.71 -1.04 11.67
CA LEU A 227 -0.47 0.33 12.11
C LEU A 227 -0.83 0.45 13.59
N ALA A 228 0.18 0.40 14.45
CA ALA A 228 0.02 0.42 15.89
C ALA A 228 -0.11 1.86 16.44
N PRO A 229 -0.78 2.05 17.58
CA PRO A 229 -0.77 3.33 18.27
C PRO A 229 0.67 3.79 18.61
N GLY A 230 1.05 4.97 18.11
CA GLY A 230 2.38 5.53 18.31
C GLY A 230 3.33 5.36 17.12
N ASP A 231 2.95 4.55 16.13
CA ASP A 231 3.64 4.56 14.84
C ASP A 231 3.60 5.95 14.21
N ALA A 232 4.71 6.37 13.62
CA ALA A 232 4.89 7.71 13.08
C ALA A 232 5.42 7.66 11.63
N PRO A 233 4.65 7.10 10.68
CA PRO A 233 5.11 6.90 9.31
C PRO A 233 5.42 8.22 8.60
N VAL A 234 4.71 9.31 8.93
CA VAL A 234 4.95 10.62 8.31
C VAL A 234 6.26 11.21 8.84
N ALA A 235 6.47 11.22 10.16
CA ALA A 235 7.71 11.67 10.76
C ALA A 235 8.91 10.89 10.25
N TRP A 236 8.78 9.57 10.18
CA TRP A 236 9.82 8.68 9.68
C TRP A 236 10.18 9.03 8.24
N LEU A 237 9.19 9.13 7.33
CA LEU A 237 9.46 9.45 5.92
C LEU A 237 10.10 10.83 5.77
N VAL A 238 9.63 11.83 6.51
CA VAL A 238 10.23 13.19 6.49
C VAL A 238 11.67 13.17 7.00
N GLY A 239 11.95 12.42 8.05
CA GLY A 239 13.31 12.22 8.58
C GLY A 239 14.22 11.58 7.53
N THR A 240 13.79 10.47 6.94
CA THR A 240 14.55 9.73 5.91
C THR A 240 14.77 10.59 4.66
N ALA A 241 13.76 11.34 4.22
CA ALA A 241 13.87 12.28 3.10
C ALA A 241 14.88 13.40 3.37
N ARG A 242 14.98 13.90 4.61
CA ARG A 242 16.01 14.88 5.01
C ARG A 242 17.42 14.27 4.98
N SER A 243 17.59 13.05 5.47
CA SER A 243 18.88 12.33 5.40
C SER A 243 19.32 12.08 3.96
N LEU A 244 18.38 11.71 3.07
CA LEU A 244 18.62 11.59 1.63
C LEU A 244 18.99 12.95 1.02
N ALA A 245 18.23 14.01 1.32
CA ALA A 245 18.51 15.35 0.83
C ALA A 245 19.93 15.81 1.19
N ALA A 246 20.38 15.55 2.43
CA ALA A 246 21.73 15.86 2.88
C ALA A 246 22.81 15.04 2.15
N SER A 247 22.51 13.77 1.87
CA SER A 247 23.41 12.84 1.14
C SER A 247 23.58 13.24 -0.33
N VAL A 248 22.48 13.57 -1.00
CA VAL A 248 22.49 13.93 -2.43
C VAL A 248 22.82 15.41 -2.67
N GLY A 249 22.53 16.30 -1.72
CA GLY A 249 22.67 17.75 -1.90
C GLY A 249 21.54 18.37 -2.72
N VAL A 250 20.40 17.69 -2.83
CA VAL A 250 19.21 18.16 -3.56
C VAL A 250 18.01 18.18 -2.61
N ARG A 251 17.30 19.30 -2.60
CA ARG A 251 16.11 19.47 -1.78
C ARG A 251 14.92 18.71 -2.38
N PHE A 252 14.22 17.98 -1.52
CA PHE A 252 12.95 17.34 -1.87
C PHE A 252 11.81 18.35 -1.83
N ALA A 253 10.94 18.30 -2.84
CA ALA A 253 9.71 19.08 -2.93
C ALA A 253 8.71 18.66 -1.85
N ALA A 254 8.54 17.35 -1.66
CA ALA A 254 7.76 16.80 -0.54
C ALA A 254 8.14 15.35 -0.23
N ALA A 255 7.84 14.97 1.01
CA ALA A 255 7.66 13.59 1.45
C ALA A 255 6.18 13.23 1.29
N VAL A 256 5.88 12.10 0.67
CA VAL A 256 4.50 11.70 0.32
C VAL A 256 4.26 10.26 0.75
N VAL A 257 3.29 10.04 1.64
CA VAL A 257 2.75 8.71 1.92
C VAL A 257 1.64 8.43 0.90
N VAL A 258 1.76 7.33 0.18
CA VAL A 258 0.82 6.90 -0.86
C VAL A 258 0.02 5.72 -0.31
N VAL A 259 -1.31 5.85 -0.31
CA VAL A 259 -2.22 4.84 0.22
C VAL A 259 -3.26 4.40 -0.83
N PRO A 260 -3.91 3.24 -0.67
CA PRO A 260 -5.07 2.85 -1.48
C PRO A 260 -6.14 3.94 -1.57
N ASP A 261 -6.93 3.92 -2.65
CA ASP A 261 -7.91 4.98 -2.93
C ASP A 261 -9.08 5.01 -1.93
N ASP A 262 -9.35 3.88 -1.29
CA ASP A 262 -10.35 3.70 -0.23
C ASP A 262 -9.79 3.92 1.18
N ALA A 263 -8.46 3.98 1.34
CA ALA A 263 -7.82 4.13 2.64
C ALA A 263 -7.85 5.57 3.19
N LEU A 264 -8.06 6.59 2.35
CA LEU A 264 -8.04 8.00 2.78
C LEU A 264 -9.37 8.68 2.44
N ALA A 265 -9.96 9.44 3.36
CA ALA A 265 -11.27 10.07 3.15
C ALA A 265 -11.25 11.16 2.07
N GLN A 266 -10.17 11.95 1.99
CA GLN A 266 -9.95 12.93 0.93
C GLN A 266 -8.90 12.41 -0.06
N PRO A 267 -8.92 12.83 -1.34
CA PRO A 267 -7.93 12.37 -2.30
C PRO A 267 -6.48 12.74 -1.94
N ARG A 268 -6.31 13.83 -1.19
CA ARG A 268 -5.04 14.28 -0.65
C ARG A 268 -5.26 14.99 0.68
N GLU A 269 -4.34 14.79 1.60
CA GLU A 269 -4.25 15.52 2.87
C GLU A 269 -2.82 16.03 3.06
N ARG A 270 -2.67 17.14 3.77
CA ARG A 270 -1.38 17.80 3.99
C ARG A 270 -1.16 18.07 5.46
N VAL A 271 0.08 17.86 5.91
CA VAL A 271 0.50 18.28 7.25
C VAL A 271 0.66 19.81 7.25
N GLU A 272 -0.26 20.51 7.90
CA GLU A 272 -0.29 21.97 7.92
C GLU A 272 0.63 22.60 8.97
N ARG A 273 0.89 21.90 10.08
CA ARG A 273 1.60 22.44 11.25
C ARG A 273 2.59 21.43 11.82
N GLY A 274 3.53 21.92 12.63
CA GLY A 274 4.51 21.09 13.31
C GLY A 274 5.77 20.78 12.48
N PRO A 275 6.66 19.92 12.98
CA PRO A 275 7.98 19.67 12.39
C PRO A 275 7.94 18.97 11.03
N HIS A 276 6.80 18.38 10.66
CA HIS A 276 6.59 17.64 9.40
C HIS A 276 5.74 18.43 8.40
N ARG A 277 5.56 19.74 8.62
CA ARG A 277 4.79 20.62 7.73
C ARG A 277 5.22 20.47 6.27
N GLY A 278 4.23 20.29 5.40
CA GLY A 278 4.43 20.13 3.96
C GLY A 278 4.51 18.68 3.48
N ALA A 279 4.58 17.70 4.38
CA ALA A 279 4.36 16.30 4.02
C ALA A 279 2.92 16.08 3.54
N LEU A 280 2.74 15.10 2.65
CA LEU A 280 1.47 14.76 2.05
C LEU A 280 1.10 13.31 2.35
N VAL A 281 -0.20 13.07 2.43
CA VAL A 281 -0.79 11.73 2.31
C VAL A 281 -1.73 11.77 1.12
N VAL A 282 -1.56 10.86 0.16
CA VAL A 282 -2.31 10.90 -1.09
C VAL A 282 -2.86 9.53 -1.43
N ARG A 283 -4.07 9.51 -1.98
CA ARG A 283 -4.59 8.35 -2.68
C ARG A 283 -3.72 8.05 -3.89
N ARG A 284 -3.46 6.77 -4.17
CA ARG A 284 -2.61 6.34 -5.27
C ARG A 284 -3.06 6.89 -6.63
N SER A 285 -4.37 6.96 -6.89
CA SER A 285 -4.95 7.48 -8.13
C SER A 285 -4.57 8.92 -8.43
N VAL A 286 -4.32 9.76 -7.42
CA VAL A 286 -3.97 11.17 -7.62
C VAL A 286 -2.46 11.43 -7.62
N LEU A 287 -1.63 10.43 -7.32
CA LEU A 287 -0.18 10.57 -7.29
C LEU A 287 0.40 11.16 -8.59
N PRO A 288 0.01 10.72 -9.81
CA PRO A 288 0.56 11.29 -11.04
C PRO A 288 0.29 12.80 -11.16
N LEU A 289 -0.86 13.27 -10.72
CA LEU A 289 -1.19 14.71 -10.71
C LEU A 289 -0.29 15.46 -9.73
N VAL A 290 -0.06 14.94 -8.53
CA VAL A 290 0.83 15.56 -7.52
C VAL A 290 2.26 15.64 -8.04
N LEU A 291 2.77 14.59 -8.68
CA LEU A 291 4.13 14.56 -9.22
C LEU A 291 4.31 15.50 -10.45
N ARG A 292 3.25 15.73 -11.22
CA ARG A 292 3.27 16.60 -12.42
C ARG A 292 3.07 18.08 -12.10
N ASP A 293 2.14 18.36 -11.19
CA ASP A 293 1.62 19.71 -10.95
C ASP A 293 2.15 20.31 -9.64
N GLY A 294 2.58 19.46 -8.70
CA GLY A 294 3.21 19.86 -7.45
C GLY A 294 2.26 19.94 -6.26
N VAL A 295 2.74 20.58 -5.18
CA VAL A 295 2.16 20.54 -3.84
C VAL A 295 1.50 21.86 -3.42
N SER A 296 1.73 22.94 -4.19
CA SER A 296 1.31 24.31 -3.86
C SER A 296 0.75 25.03 -5.08
N GLU A 297 -0.26 25.89 -4.88
CA GLU A 297 -0.70 26.85 -5.92
C GLU A 297 0.37 27.91 -6.23
N GLU A 298 1.29 28.15 -5.30
CA GLU A 298 2.34 29.19 -5.39
C GLU A 298 3.60 28.77 -6.19
N GLY A 299 3.56 27.64 -6.90
CA GLY A 299 4.51 27.36 -7.96
C GLY A 299 5.23 26.02 -7.89
N ARG A 300 5.55 25.51 -9.07
CA ARG A 300 6.45 24.38 -9.31
C ARG A 300 7.83 24.70 -8.72
N LEU A 301 8.39 23.79 -7.92
CA LEU A 301 9.83 23.81 -7.68
C LEU A 301 10.50 23.35 -8.97
N SER A 302 10.77 24.30 -9.86
CA SER A 302 11.50 24.02 -11.10
C SER A 302 12.88 23.52 -10.72
N VAL A 303 13.19 22.27 -11.06
CA VAL A 303 14.55 21.76 -11.00
C VAL A 303 15.33 22.52 -12.05
N ALA A 304 16.23 23.41 -11.63
CA ALA A 304 16.95 24.31 -12.54
C ALA A 304 17.74 23.55 -13.63
N ASP A 305 18.20 22.33 -13.30
CA ASP A 305 18.80 21.39 -14.25
C ASP A 305 18.39 19.94 -13.90
N PRO A 306 17.32 19.42 -14.52
CA PRO A 306 16.87 18.05 -14.24
C PRO A 306 17.88 17.00 -14.74
N TYR A 307 18.72 17.31 -15.72
CA TYR A 307 19.75 16.37 -16.20
C TYR A 307 20.89 16.23 -15.20
N ALA A 308 21.39 17.34 -14.65
CA ALA A 308 22.38 17.31 -13.59
C ALA A 308 21.85 16.60 -12.34
N VAL A 309 20.60 16.85 -11.96
CA VAL A 309 19.98 16.15 -10.83
C VAL A 309 19.84 14.65 -11.11
N ARG A 310 19.44 14.23 -12.32
CA ARG A 310 19.42 12.80 -12.70
C ARG A 310 20.79 12.14 -12.54
N ALA A 311 21.84 12.77 -13.05
CA ALA A 311 23.20 12.26 -12.95
C ALA A 311 23.65 12.12 -11.50
N LEU A 312 23.39 13.15 -10.69
CA LEU A 312 23.75 13.16 -9.27
C LEU A 312 23.00 12.09 -8.47
N LEU A 313 21.69 11.92 -8.72
CA LEU A 313 20.89 10.90 -8.03
C LEU A 313 21.40 9.49 -8.36
N ARG A 314 21.74 9.23 -9.63
CA ARG A 314 22.31 7.94 -10.04
C ARG A 314 23.65 7.63 -9.39
N GLU A 315 24.47 8.66 -9.17
CA GLU A 315 25.79 8.50 -8.53
C GLU A 315 25.69 8.31 -7.02
N ARG A 316 24.78 9.02 -6.35
CA ARG A 316 24.78 9.15 -4.89
C ARG A 316 23.71 8.34 -4.17
N LEU A 317 22.67 7.88 -4.86
CA LEU A 317 21.67 7.00 -4.24
C LEU A 317 22.19 5.56 -4.15
N THR A 318 22.00 4.95 -2.99
CA THR A 318 22.23 3.53 -2.79
C THR A 318 20.90 2.79 -2.91
N LEU A 319 20.77 1.91 -3.90
CA LEU A 319 19.59 1.08 -4.07
C LEU A 319 19.80 -0.24 -3.33
N LEU A 320 18.78 -0.72 -2.64
CA LEU A 320 18.79 -2.06 -2.07
C LEU A 320 18.50 -3.05 -3.20
N GLY A 321 19.38 -4.06 -3.32
CA GLY A 321 19.13 -5.19 -4.19
C GLY A 321 18.11 -6.16 -3.57
N PRO A 322 17.62 -7.13 -4.34
CA PRO A 322 16.76 -8.20 -3.81
C PRO A 322 17.45 -9.02 -2.70
N ASP A 323 18.78 -8.99 -2.62
CA ASP A 323 19.60 -9.71 -1.64
C ASP A 323 20.05 -8.85 -0.44
N ALA A 324 19.53 -7.62 -0.30
CA ALA A 324 19.89 -6.74 0.81
C ALA A 324 19.02 -7.04 2.05
N GLY A 325 19.27 -8.20 2.65
CA GLY A 325 18.82 -8.57 4.01
C GLY A 325 19.82 -8.16 5.09
#